data_AF-A0A9X1PGN8-F1
#
_entry.id   AF-A0A9X1PGN8-F1
#
_cell.length_a   1.000
_cell.length_b   1.000
_cell.length_c   1.000
_cell.angle_alpha   90.00
_cell.angle_beta   90.00
_cell.angle_gamma   90.00
#
_symmetry.space_group_name_H-M   'P 1'
#
loop_
_entity.id
_entity.type
_entity.pdbx_description
1 polymer ?
#
loop_
_entity_poly.entity_id
_entity_poly.type
_entity_poly.pdbx_seq_one_letter_code
_entity_poly.pdbx_strand_id
1 'polypeptide(L)'
;MNDCMEDDMPDGFATIRGAQQIHKKAERFFQTQTLKAEFLLKNLAVESDFAFAESIATVTTENTQGQSIAVKTRDFFVVRREAEDCKIFRYIFNKI
;
A
#
# COMPACT_ATOMS: atom_id res chain seq x y z
N MET A 1 15.96 21.06 -10.29
CA MET A 1 15.38 20.54 -9.03
C MET A 1 14.49 19.36 -9.41
N ASN A 2 15.08 18.35 -10.04
CA ASN A 2 15.84 17.24 -9.41
C ASN A 2 14.82 16.25 -8.83
N ASP A 3 14.36 15.26 -9.61
CA ASP A 3 15.15 14.09 -10.04
C ASP A 3 15.72 13.29 -8.84
N CYS A 4 15.06 13.38 -7.68
CA CYS A 4 15.46 12.67 -6.45
C CYS A 4 14.35 11.76 -5.88
N MET A 5 13.27 11.51 -6.62
CA MET A 5 12.10 10.77 -6.12
C MET A 5 11.67 9.59 -7.00
N GLU A 6 12.41 9.27 -8.08
CA GLU A 6 12.06 8.16 -8.97
C GLU A 6 12.83 6.85 -8.67
N ASP A 7 13.91 6.89 -7.89
CA ASP A 7 14.83 5.74 -7.74
C ASP A 7 14.80 4.98 -6.40
N ASP A 8 14.08 5.44 -5.36
CA ASP A 8 13.98 4.74 -4.07
C ASP A 8 12.60 4.07 -3.87
N MET A 9 12.16 3.28 -4.86
CA MET A 9 10.96 2.44 -4.75
C MET A 9 11.37 0.99 -4.37
N PRO A 10 10.98 0.49 -3.20
CA PRO A 10 11.61 -0.67 -2.57
C PRO A 10 11.18 -2.07 -3.06
N ASP A 11 10.45 -2.17 -4.17
CA ASP A 11 10.03 -3.49 -4.71
C ASP A 11 9.95 -3.55 -6.25
N GLY A 12 10.56 -2.59 -6.97
CA GLY A 12 10.62 -2.59 -8.44
C GLY A 12 9.26 -2.39 -9.15
N PHE A 13 8.21 -2.02 -8.42
CA PHE A 13 6.91 -1.69 -8.99
C PHE A 13 6.87 -0.25 -9.51
N ALA A 14 6.23 -0.03 -10.66
CA ALA A 14 5.95 1.32 -11.15
C ALA A 14 4.95 2.05 -10.23
N THR A 15 5.22 3.32 -9.93
CA THR A 15 4.32 4.18 -9.17
C THR A 15 2.95 4.27 -9.85
N ILE A 16 1.88 4.03 -9.09
CA ILE A 16 0.51 4.16 -9.56
C ILE A 16 0.00 5.55 -9.17
N ARG A 17 -0.52 6.30 -10.14
CA ARG A 17 -1.00 7.67 -9.91
C ARG A 17 -2.52 7.76 -10.10
N GLY A 18 -3.21 8.17 -9.05
CA GLY A 18 -4.65 8.45 -9.05
C GLY A 18 -5.55 7.23 -8.88
N ALA A 19 -6.77 7.46 -8.41
CA ALA A 19 -7.75 6.43 -8.06
C ALA A 19 -8.10 5.50 -9.24
N GLN A 20 -8.22 6.04 -10.45
CA GLN A 20 -8.59 5.24 -11.63
C GLN A 20 -7.59 4.13 -11.94
N GLN A 21 -6.28 4.42 -11.84
CA GLN A 21 -5.25 3.40 -12.09
C GLN A 21 -5.20 2.36 -10.97
N ILE A 22 -5.43 2.79 -9.72
CA ILE A 22 -5.52 1.90 -8.56
C ILE A 22 -6.69 0.93 -8.74
N HIS A 23 -7.89 1.43 -9.05
CA HIS A 23 -9.07 0.61 -9.28
C HIS A 23 -8.87 -0.39 -10.41
N LYS A 24 -8.39 0.04 -11.58
CA LYS A 24 -8.15 -0.85 -12.71
C LYS A 24 -7.15 -1.97 -12.39
N LYS A 25 -6.09 -1.67 -11.64
CA LYS A 25 -5.11 -2.68 -11.23
C LYS A 25 -5.69 -3.63 -10.18
N ALA A 26 -6.45 -3.12 -9.22
CA ALA A 26 -7.13 -3.92 -8.21
C ALA A 26 -8.16 -4.87 -8.84
N GLU A 27 -9.02 -4.37 -9.73
CA GLU A 27 -10.00 -5.21 -10.45
C GLU A 27 -9.33 -6.37 -11.18
N ARG A 28 -8.27 -6.10 -11.94
CA ARG A 28 -7.51 -7.15 -12.64
C ARG A 28 -6.88 -8.15 -11.67
N PHE A 29 -6.35 -7.68 -10.55
CA PHE A 29 -5.76 -8.55 -9.53
C PHE A 29 -6.83 -9.49 -8.94
N PHE A 30 -7.95 -8.93 -8.51
CA PHE A 30 -9.04 -9.68 -7.85
C PHE A 30 -9.84 -10.60 -8.78
N GLN A 31 -9.70 -10.47 -10.09
CA GLN A 31 -10.27 -11.44 -11.05
C GLN A 31 -9.63 -12.84 -10.94
N THR A 32 -8.39 -12.93 -10.46
CA THR A 32 -7.63 -14.18 -10.46
C THR A 32 -7.00 -14.53 -9.12
N GLN A 33 -7.04 -13.60 -8.17
CA GLN A 33 -6.41 -13.73 -6.86
C GLN A 33 -7.40 -13.34 -5.76
N THR A 34 -7.34 -14.03 -4.63
CA THR A 34 -7.87 -13.53 -3.36
C THR A 34 -6.72 -12.99 -2.50
N LEU A 35 -7.03 -12.08 -1.57
CA LEU A 35 -6.05 -11.47 -0.69
C LEU A 35 -6.56 -11.44 0.74
N LYS A 36 -5.73 -11.91 1.66
CA LYS A 36 -5.89 -11.74 3.10
C LYS A 36 -4.69 -10.94 3.62
N ALA A 37 -4.95 -9.86 4.35
CA ALA A 37 -3.92 -9.07 5.00
C ALA A 37 -4.16 -9.06 6.51
N GLU A 38 -3.12 -9.38 7.27
CA GLU A 38 -3.07 -9.20 8.72
C GLU A 38 -1.98 -8.17 9.02
N PHE A 39 -2.33 -7.09 9.71
CA PHE A 39 -1.39 -5.99 9.95
C PHE A 39 -1.29 -5.63 11.42
N LEU A 40 -0.10 -5.15 11.79
CA LEU A 40 0.20 -4.59 13.10
C LEU A 40 0.69 -3.16 12.90
N LEU A 41 -0.09 -2.19 13.40
CA LEU A 41 0.32 -0.80 13.47
C LEU A 41 1.49 -0.66 14.44
N LYS A 42 2.63 -0.15 13.96
CA LYS A 42 3.85 0.04 14.75
C LYS A 42 3.97 1.45 15.26
N ASN A 43 3.64 2.42 14.42
CA ASN A 43 3.73 3.83 14.74
C ASN A 43 2.58 4.59 14.10
N LEU A 44 2.12 5.64 14.77
CA LEU A 44 1.12 6.58 14.29
C LEU A 44 1.47 7.97 14.82
N ALA A 45 1.79 8.88 13.92
CA ALA A 45 1.97 10.29 14.21
C ALA A 45 0.87 11.09 13.49
N VAL A 46 0.25 12.05 14.18
CA VAL A 46 -0.77 12.93 13.60
C VAL A 46 -0.29 14.36 13.72
N GLU A 47 -0.17 15.04 12.58
CA GLU A 47 0.32 16.42 12.48
C GLU A 47 -0.60 17.22 11.57
N SER A 48 -1.35 18.15 12.16
CA SER A 48 -2.31 19.01 11.45
C SER A 48 -3.28 18.19 10.58
N ASP A 49 -3.22 18.37 9.26
CA ASP A 49 -4.09 17.69 8.29
C ASP A 49 -3.51 16.36 7.80
N PHE A 50 -2.40 15.90 8.38
CA PHE A 50 -1.75 14.66 7.98
C PHE A 50 -1.64 13.67 9.15
N ALA A 51 -1.64 12.38 8.81
CA ALA A 51 -1.22 11.32 9.69
C ALA A 51 -0.23 10.41 8.95
N PHE A 52 0.79 9.96 9.68
CA PHE A 52 1.85 9.09 9.22
C PHE A 52 1.75 7.78 10.00
N ALA A 53 1.59 6.67 9.29
CA ALA A 53 1.43 5.37 9.90
C ALA A 53 2.46 4.38 9.35
N GLU A 54 3.10 3.64 10.25
CA GLU A 54 3.97 2.52 9.90
C GLU A 54 3.31 1.22 10.36
N SER A 55 3.28 0.20 9.52
CA SER A 55 2.83 -1.14 9.91
C SER A 55 3.76 -2.24 9.43
N ILE A 56 3.64 -3.39 10.08
CA ILE A 56 4.13 -4.66 9.56
C ILE A 56 2.92 -5.50 9.20
N ALA A 57 2.85 -6.00 7.97
CA ALA A 57 1.75 -6.84 7.52
C ALA A 57 2.24 -8.19 6.99
N THR A 58 1.42 -9.22 7.17
CA THR A 58 1.51 -10.47 6.42
C THR A 58 0.39 -10.47 5.38
N VAL A 59 0.77 -10.44 4.11
CA VAL A 59 -0.14 -10.45 2.97
C VAL A 59 -0.09 -11.84 2.34
N THR A 60 -1.22 -12.53 2.37
CA THR A 60 -1.40 -13.82 1.72
C THR A 60 -2.25 -13.66 0.47
N THR A 61 -1.73 -14.09 -0.67
CA THR A 61 -2.46 -14.14 -1.93
C THR A 61 -2.67 -15.57 -2.37
N GLU A 62 -3.89 -15.90 -2.79
CA GLU A 62 -4.23 -17.23 -3.32
C GLU A 62 -4.78 -17.11 -4.73
N ASN A 63 -4.26 -17.92 -5.66
CA ASN A 63 -4.74 -17.95 -7.03
C ASN A 63 -5.93 -18.91 -7.23
N THR A 64 -6.53 -18.90 -8.42
CA THR A 64 -7.67 -19.78 -8.76
C THR A 64 -7.37 -21.28 -8.72
N GLN A 65 -6.10 -21.68 -8.62
CA GLN A 65 -5.67 -23.08 -8.47
C GLN A 65 -5.48 -23.48 -7.01
N GLY A 66 -5.76 -22.58 -6.05
CA GLY A 66 -5.55 -22.80 -4.62
C GLY A 66 -4.09 -22.69 -4.18
N GLN A 67 -3.22 -22.14 -5.03
CA GLN A 67 -1.82 -21.91 -4.65
C GLN A 67 -1.72 -20.60 -3.87
N SER A 68 -1.22 -20.69 -2.64
CA SER A 68 -1.10 -19.59 -1.70
C SER A 68 0.36 -19.16 -1.50
N ILE A 69 0.60 -17.85 -1.50
CA ILE A 69 1.90 -17.23 -1.19
C ILE A 69 1.69 -16.21 -0.08
N ALA A 70 2.47 -16.30 0.99
CA ALA A 70 2.47 -15.33 2.08
C ALA A 70 3.77 -14.50 2.05
N VAL A 71 3.62 -13.18 2.15
CA VAL A 71 4.73 -12.22 2.12
C VAL A 71 4.61 -11.28 3.31
N LYS A 72 5.70 -11.09 4.04
CA LYS A 72 5.78 -10.06 5.07
C LYS A 72 6.20 -8.74 4.44
N THR A 73 5.59 -7.67 4.91
CA THR A 73 5.82 -6.33 4.40
C THR A 73 6.00 -5.35 5.56
N ARG A 74 6.80 -4.31 5.31
CA ARG A 74 6.76 -3.06 6.06
C ARG A 74 6.03 -2.05 5.19
N ASP A 75 4.99 -1.45 5.75
CA ASP A 75 4.15 -0.47 5.08
C ASP A 75 4.34 0.91 5.70
N PHE A 76 4.25 1.94 4.87
CA PHE A 76 4.17 3.32 5.29
C PHE A 76 3.02 4.04 4.58
N PHE A 77 2.17 4.70 5.37
CA PHE A 77 1.01 5.45 4.89
C PHE A 77 1.18 6.91 5.26
N VAL A 78 0.94 7.78 4.28
CA VAL A 78 0.59 9.18 4.51
C VAL A 78 -0.90 9.31 4.27
N VAL A 79 -1.62 9.67 5.32
CA VAL A 79 -3.06 9.90 5.29
C VAL A 79 -3.26 11.41 5.38
N ARG A 80 -4.16 11.96 4.57
CA ARG A 80 -4.54 13.36 4.61
C ARG A 80 -6.00 13.47 5.03
N ARG A 81 -6.27 14.34 6.00
CA ARG A 81 -7.62 14.78 6.36
C ARG A 81 -8.14 15.65 5.21
N GLU A 82 -9.28 15.25 4.67
CA GLU A 82 -10.10 16.04 3.76
C GLU A 82 -11.38 16.46 4.51
N ALA A 83 -12.22 17.29 3.88
CA ALA A 83 -13.33 17.98 4.55
C ALA A 83 -14.21 17.09 5.45
N GLU A 84 -14.49 15.85 5.02
CA GLU A 84 -15.35 14.93 5.77
C GLU A 84 -14.67 13.58 6.08
N ASP A 85 -13.49 13.32 5.51
CA ASP A 85 -12.87 11.99 5.53
C ASP A 85 -11.34 12.04 5.61
N CYS A 86 -10.73 10.99 6.17
CA CYS A 86 -9.31 10.74 6.06
C CYS A 86 -9.03 9.81 4.87
N LYS A 87 -8.16 10.23 3.95
CA LYS A 87 -7.81 9.44 2.76
C LYS A 87 -6.32 9.16 2.69
N ILE A 88 -5.96 7.98 2.18
CA ILE A 88 -4.57 7.66 1.86
C ILE A 88 -4.08 8.59 0.75
N PHE A 89 -3.12 9.45 1.07
CA PHE A 89 -2.49 10.40 0.16
C PHE A 89 -1.24 9.79 -0.52
N ARG A 90 -0.47 9.00 0.24
CA ARG A 90 0.65 8.19 -0.25
C ARG A 90 0.69 6.86 0.48
N TYR A 91 1.12 5.82 -0.23
CA TYR A 91 1.35 4.50 0.31
C TYR A 91 2.59 3.92 -0.37
N ILE A 92 3.46 3.33 0.43
CA ILE A 92 4.64 2.60 -0.02
C ILE A 92 4.84 1.38 0.90
N PHE A 93 5.37 0.30 0.35
CA PHE A 93 5.67 -0.90 1.11
C PHE A 93 6.91 -1.58 0.57
N ASN A 94 7.54 -2.39 1.42
CA ASN A 94 8.72 -3.19 1.10
C ASN A 94 8.49 -4.60 1.63
N LYS A 95 8.89 -5.62 0.90
CA LYS A 95 9.03 -6.98 1.44
C LYS A 95 10.15 -7.05 2.49
N ILE A 96 9.93 -7.83 3.55
CA ILE A 96 10.88 -8.05 4.64
C ILE A 96 10.95 -9.52 5.07
#